data_AF-A0A7J9VKS2-F1
#
_entry.id   AF-A0A7J9VKS2-F1
#
_cell.length_a   1.000
_cell.length_b   1.000
_cell.length_c   1.000
_cell.angle_alpha   90.00
_cell.angle_beta   90.00
_cell.angle_gamma   90.00
#
_symmetry.space_group_name_H-M   'P 1'
#
loop_
_entity.id
_entity.type
_entity.pdbx_description
1 polymer ?
#
loop_
_entity_poly.entity_id
_entity_poly.type
_entity_poly.pdbx_seq_one_letter_code
_entity_poly.pdbx_strand_id
1 'polypeptide(L)'
;MVFTDHQLSGVIDWDTASPGPRIWDLAYLAYRLVPLVGPGNPDVEGHSLSESARRLRLLCDAYGHGCEPEAVILVAVDRLRDLARFTAERATGEHDPLRSHVNIYLQDANWIATHAETLAP
;
A
#
# COMPACT_ATOMS: atom_id res chain seq x y z
N MET A 1 11.90 6.34 -3.39
CA MET A 1 12.97 6.64 -2.40
C MET A 1 14.32 6.47 -3.09
N VAL A 2 15.29 7.33 -2.76
CA VAL A 2 16.65 7.27 -3.29
C VAL A 2 17.59 6.85 -2.18
N PHE A 3 18.48 5.90 -2.47
CA PHE A 3 19.47 5.40 -1.52
C PHE A 3 20.89 5.63 -2.05
N THR A 4 21.79 5.99 -1.14
CA THR A 4 23.24 6.12 -1.40
C THR A 4 23.96 5.38 -0.27
N ASP A 5 24.82 4.42 -0.62
CA ASP A 5 25.54 3.59 0.37
C ASP A 5 24.62 2.97 1.44
N HIS A 6 23.48 2.43 1.00
CA HIS A 6 22.41 1.86 1.84
C HIS A 6 21.73 2.84 2.81
N GLN A 7 21.98 4.15 2.70
CA GLN A 7 21.29 5.19 3.46
C GLN A 7 20.25 5.90 2.60
N LEU A 8 19.09 6.22 3.19
CA LEU A 8 18.06 7.02 2.53
C LEU A 8 18.60 8.44 2.32
N SER A 9 18.80 8.84 1.08
CA SER A 9 19.35 10.16 0.70
C SER A 9 18.29 11.10 0.12
N GLY A 10 17.10 10.59 -0.24
CA GLY A 10 16.00 11.43 -0.70
C GLY A 10 14.66 10.72 -0.88
N VAL A 11 13.59 11.52 -0.82
CA VAL A 11 12.22 11.14 -1.18
C VAL A 11 11.74 12.07 -2.29
N ILE A 12 11.22 11.49 -3.37
CA ILE A 12 10.76 12.18 -4.58
C ILE A 12 9.28 11.85 -4.82
N ASP A 13 8.70 12.43 -5.87
CA ASP A 13 7.29 12.23 -6.27
C ASP A 13 6.29 12.84 -5.26
N TRP A 14 6.44 14.16 -5.05
CA TRP A 14 5.61 14.95 -4.12
C TRP A 14 4.38 15.58 -4.79
N ASP A 15 4.13 15.31 -6.07
CA ASP A 15 3.09 15.99 -6.87
C ASP A 15 1.66 15.75 -6.33
N THR A 16 1.48 14.68 -5.53
CA THR A 16 0.20 14.30 -4.91
C THR A 16 0.20 14.49 -3.39
N ALA A 17 1.22 15.13 -2.81
CA ALA A 17 1.29 15.35 -1.38
C ALA A 17 0.19 16.31 -0.89
N SER A 18 -0.51 15.91 0.17
CA SER A 18 -1.61 16.68 0.75
C SER A 18 -1.71 16.45 2.26
N PRO A 19 -2.36 17.35 3.04
CA PRO A 19 -2.62 17.10 4.45
C PRO A 19 -3.44 15.82 4.66
N GLY A 20 -3.05 15.02 5.66
CA GLY A 20 -3.73 13.78 6.01
C GLY A 20 -3.22 13.20 7.33
N PRO A 21 -3.92 12.20 7.89
CA PRO A 21 -3.45 11.51 9.07
C PRO A 21 -2.24 10.64 8.70
N ARG A 22 -1.19 10.62 9.53
CA ARG A 22 0.04 9.86 9.28
C ARG A 22 -0.15 8.38 8.93
N ILE A 23 -1.19 7.74 9.48
CA ILE A 23 -1.49 6.34 9.22
C ILE A 23 -1.91 6.09 7.76
N TRP A 24 -2.44 7.11 7.08
CA TRP A 24 -2.74 7.07 5.65
C TRP A 24 -1.47 6.90 4.81
N ASP A 25 -0.42 7.64 5.15
CA ASP A 25 0.89 7.52 4.51
C ASP A 25 1.57 6.20 4.88
N LEU A 26 1.50 5.78 6.15
CA LEU A 26 2.05 4.50 6.60
C LEU A 26 1.36 3.31 5.91
N ALA A 27 0.05 3.37 5.71
CA ALA A 27 -0.69 2.33 5.01
C ALA A 27 -0.28 2.21 3.54
N TYR A 28 -0.10 3.34 2.85
CA TYR A 28 0.43 3.31 1.48
C TYR A 28 1.88 2.85 1.44
N LEU A 29 2.70 3.24 2.42
CA LEU A 29 4.07 2.77 2.56
C LEU A 29 4.12 1.25 2.77
N ALA A 30 3.26 0.71 3.63
CA ALA A 30 3.13 -0.73 3.88
C ALA A 30 2.74 -1.47 2.59
N TYR A 31 1.75 -0.96 1.86
CA TYR A 31 1.36 -1.52 0.56
C TYR A 31 2.54 -1.70 -0.39
N ARG A 32 3.48 -0.73 -0.42
CA ARG A 32 4.64 -0.74 -1.32
C ARG A 32 5.87 -1.49 -0.78
N LEU A 33 6.16 -1.42 0.52
CA LEU A 33 7.38 -2.01 1.11
C LEU A 33 7.20 -3.41 1.70
N VAL A 34 5.97 -3.78 2.09
CA VAL A 34 5.62 -5.12 2.62
C VAL A 34 5.13 -6.09 1.52
N PRO A 35 5.14 -5.64 0.27
CA PRO A 35 4.11 -5.92 -0.76
C PRO A 35 2.79 -6.52 -0.24
N LEU A 36 1.82 -5.66 0.09
CA LEU A 36 0.46 -6.10 0.42
C LEU A 36 -0.38 -6.25 -0.87
N VAL A 37 0.04 -7.18 -1.73
CA VAL A 37 -0.54 -7.39 -3.06
C VAL A 37 -1.03 -8.83 -3.24
N GLY A 38 -2.10 -9.03 -4.01
CA GLY A 38 -2.63 -10.35 -4.32
C GLY A 38 -1.81 -11.10 -5.38
N PRO A 39 -2.02 -12.44 -5.54
CA PRO A 39 -1.25 -13.32 -6.45
C PRO A 39 -1.45 -13.06 -7.97
N GLY A 40 -1.99 -11.91 -8.36
CA GLY A 40 -2.17 -11.47 -9.75
C GLY A 40 -1.74 -10.03 -10.00
N ASN A 41 -1.10 -9.37 -9.03
CA ASN A 41 -0.57 -8.03 -9.21
C ASN A 41 0.60 -8.08 -10.24
N PRO A 42 0.55 -7.28 -11.32
CA PRO A 42 1.57 -7.33 -12.37
C PRO A 42 2.85 -6.56 -12.02
N ASP A 43 2.82 -5.68 -11.02
CA ASP A 43 3.90 -4.76 -10.70
C ASP A 43 4.89 -5.35 -9.70
N VAL A 44 4.41 -6.16 -8.75
CA VAL A 44 5.23 -6.73 -7.67
C VAL A 44 4.75 -8.13 -7.34
N GLU A 45 5.69 -9.06 -7.20
CA GLU A 45 5.40 -10.40 -6.66
C GLU A 45 5.17 -10.32 -5.15
N GLY A 46 4.04 -10.84 -4.69
CA GLY A 46 3.71 -10.91 -3.26
C GLY A 46 4.63 -11.86 -2.49
N HIS A 47 4.59 -11.76 -1.16
CA HIS A 47 5.22 -12.74 -0.27
C HIS A 47 4.18 -13.74 0.28
N SER A 48 4.66 -14.76 0.99
CA SER A 48 3.75 -15.54 1.83
C SER A 48 3.09 -14.63 2.88
N LEU A 49 1.85 -14.95 3.26
CA LEU A 49 1.11 -14.16 4.26
C LEU A 49 1.89 -13.98 5.56
N SER A 50 2.60 -15.03 6.01
CA SER A 50 3.42 -14.98 7.21
C SER A 50 4.62 -14.03 7.09
N GLU A 51 5.25 -13.94 5.93
CA GLU A 51 6.36 -13.02 5.68
C GLU A 51 5.86 -11.58 5.55
N SER A 52 4.72 -11.36 4.87
CA SER A 52 4.06 -10.06 4.84
C SER A 52 3.68 -9.60 6.26
N ALA A 53 3.10 -10.47 7.09
CA ALA A 53 2.78 -10.16 8.49
C ALA A 53 4.03 -9.83 9.33
N ARG A 54 5.14 -10.56 9.11
CA ARG A 54 6.41 -10.29 9.79
C ARG A 54 6.99 -8.93 9.39
N ARG A 55 6.97 -8.60 8.10
CA ARG A 55 7.45 -7.32 7.56
C ARG A 55 6.58 -6.15 7.97
N LEU A 56 5.26 -6.34 8.03
CA LEU A 56 4.33 -5.33 8.52
C LEU A 56 4.62 -4.96 9.97
N ARG A 57 4.79 -5.97 10.85
CA ARG A 57 5.20 -5.74 12.24
C ARG A 57 6.51 -4.97 12.33
N LEU A 58 7.53 -5.40 11.58
CA LEU A 58 8.82 -4.70 11.54
C LEU A 58 8.68 -3.23 11.10
N LEU A 59 7.84 -2.96 10.10
CA LEU A 59 7.57 -1.61 9.63
C LEU A 59 6.87 -0.77 10.70
N CYS A 60 5.85 -1.32 11.36
CA CYS A 60 5.11 -0.66 12.44
C CYS A 60 6.01 -0.36 13.64
N ASP A 61 6.83 -1.33 14.06
CA ASP A 61 7.80 -1.17 15.15
C ASP A 61 8.83 -0.08 14.84
N ALA A 62 9.35 -0.05 13.61
CA ALA A 62 10.31 0.95 13.17
C ALA A 62 9.71 2.35 13.03
N TYR A 63 8.44 2.44 12.60
CA TYR A 63 7.71 3.71 12.49
C TYR A 63 7.34 4.27 13.88
N GLY A 64 7.02 3.38 14.83
CA GLY A 64 6.64 3.74 16.19
C GLY A 64 5.26 4.42 16.28
N HIS A 65 5.11 5.29 17.27
CA HIS A 65 3.88 6.08 17.51
C HIS A 65 2.58 5.26 17.73
N GLY A 66 2.70 3.99 18.15
CA GLY A 66 1.55 3.12 18.45
C GLY A 66 0.72 2.75 17.22
N CYS A 67 1.34 2.76 16.04
CA CYS A 67 0.68 2.31 14.81
C CYS A 67 0.69 0.77 14.77
N GLU A 68 -0.38 0.16 15.24
CA GLU A 68 -0.51 -1.31 15.24
C GLU A 68 -0.80 -1.87 13.83
N PRO A 69 -0.29 -3.07 13.48
CA PRO A 69 -0.51 -3.72 12.19
C PRO A 69 -1.97 -3.79 11.75
N GLU A 70 -2.90 -4.05 12.67
CA GLU A 70 -4.33 -4.18 12.42
C GLU A 70 -4.90 -2.86 11.92
N ALA A 71 -4.52 -1.75 12.55
CA ALA A 71 -4.95 -0.42 12.13
C ALA A 71 -4.39 -0.07 10.75
N VAL A 72 -3.13 -0.43 10.49
CA VAL A 72 -2.48 -0.20 9.19
C VAL A 72 -3.16 -1.01 8.08
N ILE A 73 -3.52 -2.28 8.33
CA ILE A 73 -4.23 -3.13 7.37
C ILE A 73 -5.61 -2.54 7.03
N LEU A 74 -6.38 -2.13 8.03
CA LEU A 74 -7.69 -1.52 7.79
C LEU A 74 -7.57 -0.24 6.95
N VAL A 75 -6.63 0.64 7.31
CA VAL A 75 -6.40 1.88 6.57
C VAL A 75 -5.84 1.61 5.17
N ALA A 76 -5.06 0.55 4.95
CA ALA A 76 -4.55 0.18 3.63
C ALA A 76 -5.67 -0.20 2.67
N VAL A 77 -6.68 -0.94 3.14
CA VAL A 77 -7.87 -1.27 2.34
C VAL A 77 -8.59 0.01 1.90
N ASP A 78 -8.84 0.93 2.83
CA ASP A 78 -9.51 2.20 2.53
C ASP A 78 -8.66 3.07 1.60
N ARG A 79 -7.34 3.10 1.82
CA ARG A 79 -6.40 3.85 0.98
C ARG A 79 -6.42 3.37 -0.46
N LEU A 80 -6.41 2.07 -0.69
CA LEU A 80 -6.42 1.50 -2.04
C LEU A 80 -7.76 1.75 -2.76
N ARG A 81 -8.88 1.68 -2.04
CA ARG A 81 -10.19 2.06 -2.59
C ARG A 81 -10.25 3.54 -2.97
N ASP A 82 -9.70 4.41 -2.13
CA ASP A 82 -9.58 5.83 -2.44
C ASP A 82 -8.70 6.08 -3.66
N LEU A 83 -7.56 5.39 -3.76
CA LEU A 83 -6.66 5.48 -4.90
C LEU A 83 -7.30 4.98 -6.20
N ALA A 84 -8.09 3.90 -6.12
CA ALA A 84 -8.88 3.40 -7.24
C ALA A 84 -9.88 4.45 -7.73
N ARG A 85 -10.61 5.09 -6.81
CA ARG A 85 -11.55 6.19 -7.15
C ARG A 85 -10.81 7.38 -7.76
N PHE A 86 -9.76 7.87 -7.12
CA PHE A 86 -8.95 9.00 -7.59
C PHE A 86 -8.38 8.76 -9.01
N THR A 87 -7.97 7.52 -9.27
CA THR A 87 -7.46 7.09 -10.58
C THR A 87 -8.57 6.99 -11.62
N ALA A 88 -9.73 6.44 -11.25
CA ALA A 88 -10.89 6.32 -12.14
C ALA A 88 -11.41 7.69 -12.60
N GLU A 89 -11.43 8.69 -11.71
CA GLU A 89 -11.82 10.07 -12.03
C GLU A 89 -10.89 10.75 -13.05
N ARG A 90 -9.67 10.24 -13.21
CA ARG A 90 -8.64 10.76 -14.13
C ARG A 90 -8.50 9.96 -15.42
N ALA A 91 -9.09 8.76 -15.49
CA ALA A 91 -9.06 7.95 -16.69
C ALA A 91 -9.98 8.58 -17.77
N THR A 92 -9.39 8.96 -18.90
CA THR A 92 -10.08 9.59 -20.03
C THR A 92 -10.24 8.63 -21.20
N GLY A 93 -11.44 8.07 -21.35
CA GLY A 93 -11.76 7.15 -22.45
C GLY A 93 -11.56 5.67 -22.11
N GLU A 94 -11.95 4.79 -23.03
CA GLU A 94 -12.01 3.35 -22.81
C GLU A 94 -10.62 2.68 -22.77
N HIS A 95 -9.67 3.21 -23.53
CA HIS A 95 -8.31 2.65 -23.65
C HIS A 95 -7.27 3.37 -22.77
N ASP A 96 -7.71 4.16 -21.80
CA ASP A 96 -6.79 4.84 -20.88
C ASP A 96 -6.07 3.79 -19.99
N PRO A 97 -4.72 3.76 -19.98
CA PRO A 97 -3.94 2.86 -19.15
C PRO A 97 -4.29 2.94 -17.65
N LEU A 98 -4.75 4.09 -17.15
CA LEU A 98 -5.14 4.26 -15.75
C LEU A 98 -6.28 3.32 -15.34
N ARG A 99 -7.11 2.84 -16.26
CA ARG A 99 -8.22 1.93 -15.94
C ARG A 99 -7.73 0.57 -15.43
N SER A 100 -6.58 0.07 -15.91
CA SER A 100 -6.04 -1.19 -15.40
C SER A 100 -5.57 -1.03 -13.95
N HIS A 101 -5.00 0.11 -13.59
CA HIS A 101 -4.57 0.42 -12.22
C HIS A 101 -5.74 0.45 -11.23
N VAL A 102 -6.91 0.96 -11.65
CA VAL A 102 -8.13 0.91 -10.82
C VAL A 102 -8.43 -0.54 -10.39
N ASN A 103 -8.38 -1.47 -11.34
CA ASN A 103 -8.68 -2.88 -11.04
C ASN A 103 -7.61 -3.50 -10.13
N ILE A 104 -6.33 -3.18 -10.34
CA ILE A 104 -5.24 -3.66 -9.49
C ILE A 104 -5.47 -3.23 -8.04
N TYR A 105 -5.73 -1.94 -7.78
CA TYR A 105 -5.96 -1.45 -6.43
C TYR A 105 -7.18 -2.11 -5.76
N LEU A 106 -8.26 -2.33 -6.50
CA LEU A 106 -9.46 -3.00 -5.97
C LEU A 106 -9.21 -4.47 -5.64
N GLN A 107 -8.46 -5.17 -6.49
CA GLN A 107 -8.09 -6.58 -6.27
C GLN A 107 -7.18 -6.71 -5.04
N ASP A 108 -6.17 -5.85 -4.92
CA ASP A 108 -5.28 -5.84 -3.76
C ASP A 108 -6.04 -5.47 -2.48
N ALA A 109 -6.91 -4.45 -2.51
CA ALA A 109 -7.74 -4.11 -1.36
C ALA A 109 -8.62 -5.29 -0.90
N ASN A 110 -9.21 -6.01 -1.84
CA ASN A 110 -10.01 -7.20 -1.53
C ASN A 110 -9.16 -8.35 -0.97
N TRP A 111 -7.97 -8.55 -1.53
CA TRP A 111 -7.04 -9.57 -1.06
C TRP A 111 -6.57 -9.27 0.37
N ILE A 112 -6.19 -8.02 0.66
CA ILE A 112 -5.81 -7.58 2.02
C ILE A 112 -6.97 -7.82 2.99
N ALA A 113 -8.18 -7.38 2.63
CA ALA A 113 -9.35 -7.52 3.49
C ALA A 113 -9.67 -8.99 3.81
N THR A 114 -9.51 -9.88 2.83
CA THR A 114 -9.76 -11.33 2.98
C THR A 114 -8.74 -12.01 3.90
N HIS A 115 -7.52 -11.47 3.99
CA HIS A 115 -6.42 -12.07 4.76
C HIS A 115 -6.00 -11.24 5.97
N ALA A 116 -6.83 -10.27 6.39
CA ALA A 116 -6.50 -9.31 7.43
C ALA A 116 -6.05 -9.97 8.74
N GLU A 117 -6.78 -11.01 9.19
CA GLU A 117 -6.47 -11.77 10.41
C GLU A 117 -5.10 -12.47 10.35
N THR A 118 -4.64 -12.87 9.16
CA THR A 118 -3.32 -13.50 9.02
C THR A 118 -2.20 -12.47 8.88
N LEU A 119 -2.50 -11.32 8.26
CA LEU A 119 -1.55 -10.23 8.05
C LEU A 119 -1.27 -9.44 9.34
N ALA A 120 -2.26 -9.36 10.24
CA ALA A 120 -2.18 -8.73 11.54
C ALA A 120 -2.88 -9.61 12.60
N PRO A 121 -2.21 -10.68 13.05
CA PRO A 121 -2.76 -11.66 14.00
C PRO A 121 -2.67 -11.22 15.46
#